data_AF-R6MQQ0-F1
#
_entry.id   AF-R6MQQ0-F1
#
_cell.length_a   1.000
_cell.length_b   1.000
_cell.length_c   1.000
_cell.angle_alpha   90.00
_cell.angle_beta   90.00
_cell.angle_gamma   90.00
#
_symmetry.space_group_name_H-M   'P 1'
#
loop_
_entity.id
_entity.type
_entity.pdbx_description
1 polymer ?
#
loop_
_entity_poly.entity_id
_entity_poly.type
_entity_poly.pdbx_seq_one_letter_code
_entity_poly.pdbx_strand_id
1 'polypeptide(L)' 'MTITAEDWVRRIEEVLDKFNLSKEEYWKDPDKFYENIKDEEIRAFLWWAREMC' A
#
# COMPACT_ATOMS: atom_id res chain seq x y z
N MET A 1 -17.88 -10.92 4.67
CA MET A 1 -17.30 -9.69 5.26
C MET A 1 -17.07 -8.75 4.09
N THR A 2 -17.87 -7.69 3.97
CA THR A 2 -17.66 -6.66 2.95
C THR A 2 -16.48 -5.83 3.40
N ILE A 3 -15.33 -6.02 2.76
CA ILE A 3 -14.21 -5.09 2.92
C ILE A 3 -14.69 -3.77 2.34
N THR A 4 -14.81 -2.75 3.19
CA THR A 4 -15.20 -1.41 2.75
C THR A 4 -13.97 -0.68 2.24
N ALA A 5 -14.16 0.31 1.36
CA ALA A 5 -13.06 1.15 0.86
C ALA A 5 -12.25 1.78 2.01
N GLU A 6 -12.90 2.08 3.14
CA GLU A 6 -12.25 2.60 4.35
C GLU A 6 -11.31 1.58 5.01
N ASP A 7 -11.71 0.30 5.08
CA ASP A 7 -10.88 -0.76 5.65
C ASP A 7 -9.64 -1.02 4.76
N TRP A 8 -9.82 -0.92 3.45
CA TRP A 8 -8.74 -1.01 2.46
C TRP A 8 -7.73 0.14 2.56
N VAL A 9 -8.21 1.38 2.60
CA VAL A 9 -7.36 2.57 2.79
C VAL A 9 -6.55 2.44 4.07
N ARG A 10 -7.20 2.10 5.19
CA ARG A 10 -6.53 1.92 6.48
C ARG A 10 -5.42 0.89 6.40
N ARG A 11 -5.66 -0.25 5.74
CA ARG A 11 -4.70 -1.34 5.62
C ARG A 11 -3.47 -0.96 4.80
N ILE A 12 -3.66 -0.19 3.73
CA ILE A 12 -2.56 0.39 2.95
C ILE A 12 -1.77 1.38 3.79
N GLU A 13 -2.45 2.27 4.51
CA GLU A 13 -1.78 3.24 5.37
C GLU A 13 -0.98 2.58 6.49
N GLU A 14 -1.45 1.47 7.07
CA GLU A 14 -0.69 0.68 8.05
C GLU A 14 0.56 0.06 7.45
N VAL A 15 0.51 -0.46 6.22
CA VAL A 15 1.68 -0.99 5.52
C VAL A 15 2.69 0.13 5.25
N LEU A 16 2.22 1.27 4.77
CA LEU A 16 3.08 2.43 4.52
C LEU A 16 3.73 2.93 5.80
N ASP A 17 2.99 2.99 6.91
CA ASP A 17 3.51 3.37 8.23
C ASP A 17 4.56 2.38 8.75
N LYS A 18 4.28 1.07 8.65
CA LYS A 18 5.16 -0.01 9.08
C LYS A 18 6.53 0.05 8.39
N PHE A 19 6.56 0.40 7.11
CA PHE A 19 7.78 0.53 6.33
C PHE A 19 8.33 1.96 6.28
N ASN A 20 7.77 2.88 7.08
CA ASN A 20 8.13 4.29 7.15
C ASN A 20 8.15 4.99 5.78
N LEU A 21 7.14 4.68 4.97
CA LEU A 21 6.93 5.13 3.60
C LEU A 21 6.00 6.35 3.54
N SER A 22 6.17 7.17 2.50
CA SER A 22 5.34 8.35 2.30
C SER A 22 3.96 7.98 1.76
N LYS A 23 2.93 8.23 2.58
CA LYS A 23 1.51 8.08 2.20
C LYS A 23 1.13 9.02 1.07
N GLU A 24 1.64 10.24 1.09
CA GLU A 24 1.35 11.26 0.08
C GLU A 24 1.92 10.87 -1.30
N GLU A 25 3.14 10.32 -1.35
CA GLU A 25 3.72 9.83 -2.61
C GLU A 25 2.98 8.60 -3.15
N TYR A 26 2.56 7.69 -2.27
CA TYR A 26 1.77 6.53 -2.65
C TYR A 26 0.41 6.93 -3.25
N TRP A 27 -0.34 7.83 -2.61
CA TRP A 27 -1.66 8.25 -3.10
C TRP A 27 -1.58 9.15 -4.33
N LYS A 28 -0.46 9.85 -4.53
CA LYS A 28 -0.23 10.67 -5.71
C LYS A 28 -0.03 9.83 -6.96
N ASP A 29 0.79 8.78 -6.87
CA ASP A 29 1.15 7.94 -8.01
C ASP A 29 1.51 6.52 -7.54
N PRO A 30 0.50 5.66 -7.24
CA PRO A 30 0.75 4.37 -6.61
C PRO A 30 1.59 3.46 -7.51
N ASP A 31 1.30 3.40 -8.81
CA ASP A 31 2.05 2.55 -9.75
C ASP A 31 3.53 2.93 -9.82
N LYS A 32 3.85 4.23 -9.95
CA LYS A 32 5.24 4.71 -9.90
C LYS A 32 5.89 4.47 -8.53
N PHE A 33 5.11 4.57 -7.46
CA PHE A 33 5.55 4.25 -6.12
C PHE A 33 5.98 2.78 -6.02
N TYR A 34 5.17 1.83 -6.53
CA TYR A 34 5.51 0.40 -6.60
C TYR A 34 6.79 0.13 -7.40
N GLU A 35 7.00 0.83 -8.51
CA GLU A 35 8.23 0.70 -9.31
C GLU A 35 9.47 1.19 -8.54
N ASN A 36 9.32 2.23 -7.73
CA ASN A 36 10.39 2.78 -6.89
C ASN A 36 10.75 1.89 -5.70
N ILE A 37 9.82 1.05 -5.22
CA ILE A 37 10.09 0.07 -4.16
C ILE A 37 11.01 -1.03 -4.72
N LYS A 38 12.28 -1.05 -4.29
CA LYS A 38 13.25 -2.10 -4.63
C LYS A 38 13.13 -3.34 -3.75
N ASP A 39 12.50 -3.18 -2.58
CA ASP A 39 12.35 -4.25 -1.61
C ASP A 39 11.16 -5.15 -2.00
N GLU A 40 11.46 -6.41 -2.28
CA GLU A 40 10.46 -7.37 -2.75
C GLU A 40 9.41 -7.67 -1.68
N GLU A 41 9.77 -7.63 -0.39
CA GLU A 41 8.84 -7.86 0.71
C GLU A 41 7.83 -6.70 0.79
N ILE A 42 8.31 -5.46 0.75
CA ILE A 42 7.43 -4.28 0.76
C ILE A 42 6.49 -4.29 -0.45
N ARG A 43 7.01 -4.62 -1.63
CA ARG A 43 6.21 -4.71 -2.86
C ARG A 43 5.12 -5.79 -2.73
N ALA A 44 5.47 -6.95 -2.18
CA ALA A 44 4.51 -8.03 -1.93
C ALA A 44 3.42 -7.61 -0.92
N PHE A 45 3.77 -6.96 0.19
CA PHE A 45 2.81 -6.49 1.19
C PHE A 45 1.84 -5.44 0.64
N LEU A 46 2.35 -4.47 -0.11
CA LEU A 46 1.54 -3.44 -0.74
C LEU A 46 0.61 -4.06 -1.80
N TRP A 47 1.11 -5.00 -2.60
CA TRP A 47 0.30 -5.73 -3.58
C TRP A 47 -0.82 -6.53 -2.90
N TRP A 48 -0.51 -7.24 -1.81
CA TRP A 48 -1.51 -7.93 -0.98
C TRP A 48 -2.55 -6.97 -0.39
N ALA A 49 -2.12 -5.80 0.09
CA ALA A 49 -3.04 -4.78 0.60
C ALA A 49 -3.93 -4.19 -0.50
N ARG A 50 -3.42 -4.08 -1.74
CA ARG A 50 -4.15 -3.58 -2.91
C ARG A 50 -5.14 -4.60 -3.48
N GLU A 51 -4.74 -5.86 -3.64
CA GLU A 51 -5.53 -6.89 -4.35
C GLU A 51 -6.51 -7.69 -3.47
N MET A 52 -6.33 -7.74 -2.14
CA MET A 52 -7.26 -8.47 -1.26
C MET A 52 -8.55 -7.69 -0.91
N CYS A 53 -9.09 -6.92 -1.85
CA CYS A 53 -10.37 -6.22 -1.72
C CYS A 53 -11.46 -6.90 -2.55
#